data_AF-A0A6B0QRP7-F1
#
_entry.id   AF-A0A6B0QRP7-F1
#
_cell.length_a   1.000
_cell.length_b   1.000
_cell.length_c   1.000
_cell.angle_alpha   90.00
_cell.angle_beta   90.00
_cell.angle_gamma   90.00
#
_symmetry.space_group_name_H-M   'P 1'
#
loop_
_entity.id
_entity.type
_entity.pdbx_description
1 polymer ?
#
loop_
_entity_poly.entity_id
_entity_poly.type
_entity_poly.pdbx_seq_one_letter_code
_entity_poly.pdbx_strand_id
1 'polypeptide(L)'
;MGKTEQFRDASKILADALQKYADVMYNLYGGNAVVELVTVRSFDTSLMRKTKTILETKQVKDPLTPYNLAYKYNFEYPVVFSLVLWIMIGLALTLIVTCYNMWNMDPENDSIIYRMTNQKI
;
A
#
# COMPACT_ATOMS: atom_id res chain seq x y z
N MET A 1 -17.71 3.60 24.17
CA MET A 1 -18.86 4.49 23.86
C MET A 1 -18.66 5.82 24.59
N GLY A 2 -17.69 6.65 24.15
CA GLY A 2 -17.24 7.85 24.90
C GLY A 2 -16.82 9.03 24.01
N LYS A 3 -17.35 9.10 22.77
CA LYS A 3 -16.98 10.12 21.77
C LYS A 3 -17.88 11.36 21.74
N THR A 4 -18.93 11.42 22.56
CA THR A 4 -20.04 12.37 22.35
C THR A 4 -19.88 13.71 23.06
N GLU A 5 -19.27 13.76 24.24
CA GLU A 5 -19.21 15.03 25.01
C GLU A 5 -18.11 15.96 24.51
N GLN A 6 -16.90 15.42 24.29
CA GLN A 6 -15.75 16.16 23.76
C GLN A 6 -16.02 16.68 22.35
N PHE A 7 -16.71 15.90 21.52
CA PHE A 7 -17.07 16.32 20.17
C PHE A 7 -18.12 17.43 20.17
N ARG A 8 -19.13 17.32 21.05
CA ARG A 8 -20.15 18.37 21.25
C ARG A 8 -19.52 19.66 21.75
N ASP A 9 -18.59 19.59 22.68
CA ASP A 9 -17.90 20.78 23.20
C ASP A 9 -17.00 21.44 22.16
N ALA A 10 -16.19 20.65 21.44
CA ALA A 10 -15.36 21.14 20.34
C ALA A 10 -16.21 21.82 19.23
N SER A 11 -17.38 21.27 18.91
CA SER A 11 -18.29 21.89 17.92
C SER A 11 -18.82 23.26 18.38
N LYS A 12 -19.08 23.43 19.68
CA LYS A 12 -19.53 24.71 20.25
C LYS A 12 -18.42 25.75 20.21
N ILE A 13 -17.20 25.36 20.56
CA ILE A 13 -16.03 26.24 20.53
C ILE A 13 -15.76 26.71 19.09
N LEU A 14 -15.86 25.81 18.11
CA LEU A 14 -15.70 26.16 16.69
C LEU A 14 -16.76 27.17 16.24
N ALA A 15 -18.02 26.96 16.61
CA ALA A 15 -19.11 27.86 16.24
C ALA A 15 -18.92 29.27 16.86
N ASP A 16 -18.53 29.35 18.14
CA ASP A 16 -18.24 30.62 18.82
C ASP A 16 -17.06 31.36 18.17
N ALA A 17 -16.00 30.63 17.81
CA ALA A 17 -14.85 31.21 17.12
C ALA A 17 -15.22 31.77 15.73
N LEU A 18 -16.07 31.06 14.99
CA LEU A 18 -16.52 31.49 13.67
C LEU A 18 -17.42 32.72 13.76
N GLN A 19 -18.29 32.78 14.77
CA GLN A 19 -19.15 33.93 15.01
C GLN A 19 -18.33 35.18 15.40
N LYS A 20 -17.34 35.03 16.29
CA LYS A 20 -16.39 36.11 16.61
C LYS A 20 -15.61 36.59 15.39
N TYR A 21 -15.18 35.67 14.52
CA TYR A 21 -14.49 36.03 13.28
C TYR A 21 -15.39 36.80 12.32
N ALA A 22 -16.64 36.35 12.15
CA ALA A 22 -17.63 37.04 11.36
C ALA A 22 -17.86 38.46 11.89
N ASP A 23 -18.11 38.63 13.18
CA ASP A 23 -18.31 39.94 13.81
C ASP A 23 -17.10 40.87 13.63
N VAL A 24 -15.88 40.35 13.78
CA VAL A 24 -14.66 41.14 13.52
C VAL A 24 -14.58 41.58 12.06
N MET A 25 -14.91 40.70 11.11
CA MET A 25 -14.92 41.04 9.68
C MET A 25 -16.03 42.03 9.32
N TYR A 26 -17.23 41.87 9.89
CA TYR A 26 -18.33 42.83 9.72
C TYR A 26 -17.97 44.22 10.26
N ASN A 27 -17.31 44.28 11.42
CA ASN A 27 -16.86 45.54 12.02
C ASN A 27 -15.72 46.20 11.22
N LEU A 28 -14.75 45.42 10.72
CA LEU A 28 -13.62 45.94 9.92
C LEU A 28 -14.07 46.52 8.57
N TYR A 29 -15.09 45.95 7.95
CA TYR A 29 -15.60 46.38 6.64
C TYR A 29 -16.87 47.24 6.73
N GLY A 30 -17.17 47.81 7.90
CA GLY A 30 -18.26 48.78 8.07
C GLY A 30 -19.64 48.28 7.67
N GLY A 31 -19.91 46.98 7.84
CA GLY A 31 -21.19 46.36 7.51
C GLY A 31 -21.34 45.81 6.08
N ASN A 32 -20.28 45.75 5.28
CA ASN A 32 -20.35 45.30 3.87
C ASN A 32 -19.51 44.05 3.53
N ALA A 33 -19.21 43.19 4.51
CA ALA A 33 -18.48 41.93 4.30
C ALA A 33 -19.42 40.72 4.38
N VAL A 34 -19.36 39.82 3.41
CA VAL A 34 -20.06 38.52 3.43
C VAL A 34 -19.02 37.43 3.65
N VAL A 35 -19.20 36.63 4.71
CA VAL A 35 -18.32 35.49 5.02
C VAL A 35 -19.04 34.20 4.61
N GLU A 36 -18.54 33.53 3.58
CA GLU A 36 -19.07 32.25 3.10
C GLU A 36 -18.24 31.08 3.65
N LEU A 37 -18.88 30.16 4.36
CA LEU A 37 -18.25 28.96 4.91
C LEU A 37 -18.39 27.79 3.92
N VAL A 38 -17.34 27.53 3.14
CA VAL A 38 -17.29 26.36 2.25
C VAL A 38 -16.74 25.15 3.03
N THR A 39 -17.58 24.17 3.31
CA THR A 39 -17.17 22.91 3.92
C THR A 39 -16.93 21.84 2.85
N VAL A 40 -15.70 21.34 2.76
CA VAL A 40 -15.35 20.24 1.85
C VAL A 40 -15.63 18.92 2.58
N ARG A 41 -16.53 18.10 2.05
CA ARG A 41 -17.06 16.90 2.72
C ARG A 41 -16.11 15.68 2.71
N SER A 42 -15.04 15.70 1.92
CA SER A 42 -14.05 14.63 1.89
C SER A 42 -12.71 15.15 1.38
N PHE A 43 -11.65 14.91 2.14
CA PHE A 43 -10.28 15.01 1.64
C PHE A 43 -9.88 13.66 1.07
N ASP A 44 -10.30 13.33 -0.15
CA ASP A 44 -9.86 12.10 -0.84
C ASP A 44 -8.39 12.15 -1.30
N THR A 45 -7.69 13.25 -1.04
CA THR A 45 -6.26 13.39 -1.33
C THR A 45 -5.53 13.95 -0.12
N SER A 46 -4.56 13.18 0.40
CA SER A 46 -3.74 13.58 1.53
C SER A 46 -3.06 14.93 1.25
N LEU A 47 -3.30 15.92 2.12
CA LEU A 47 -2.61 17.21 2.05
C LEU A 47 -1.17 17.03 2.56
N MET A 48 -0.33 16.41 1.72
CA MET A 48 1.09 16.26 1.98
C MET A 48 1.79 17.62 1.80
N ARG A 49 2.35 18.15 2.89
CA ARG A 49 3.27 19.29 2.87
C ARG A 49 4.39 19.01 1.87
N LYS A 50 4.51 19.83 0.83
CA LYS A 50 5.63 19.79 -0.13
C LYS A 50 6.95 20.10 0.60
N THR A 51 7.61 19.08 1.14
CA THR A 51 9.03 19.17 1.52
C THR A 51 9.82 19.08 0.22
N LYS A 52 10.51 20.17 -0.16
CA LYS A 52 11.40 20.17 -1.32
C LYS A 52 12.62 19.30 -0.99
N THR A 53 12.68 18.10 -1.55
CA THR A 53 13.87 17.22 -1.49
C THR A 53 14.73 17.48 -2.72
N ILE A 54 16.01 17.81 -2.50
CA ILE A 54 16.97 18.28 -3.53
C ILE A 54 17.47 17.16 -4.47
N LEU A 55 16.99 15.92 -4.30
CA LEU A 55 17.40 14.76 -5.09
C LEU A 55 16.29 14.27 -6.03
N GLU A 56 15.59 15.18 -6.73
CA GLU A 56 14.71 14.77 -7.83
C GLU A 56 15.56 14.30 -9.02
N THR A 57 15.66 12.98 -9.17
CA THR A 57 16.11 12.32 -10.39
C THR A 57 15.25 12.76 -11.58
N LYS A 58 15.90 13.12 -12.68
CA LYS A 58 15.27 13.58 -13.92
C LYS A 58 14.41 12.44 -14.49
N GLN A 59 13.14 12.42 -14.13
CA GLN A 59 12.17 11.49 -14.69
C GLN A 59 12.05 11.75 -16.19
N VAL A 60 12.34 10.72 -17.00
CA VAL A 60 12.15 10.73 -18.45
C VAL A 60 10.67 11.01 -18.69
N LYS A 61 10.37 12.15 -19.32
CA LYS A 61 8.99 12.55 -19.60
C LYS A 61 8.46 11.69 -20.74
N ASP A 62 7.75 10.62 -20.41
CA ASP A 62 6.93 9.90 -21.38
C ASP A 62 5.83 10.85 -21.90
N PRO A 63 5.60 10.93 -23.23
CA PRO A 63 4.69 11.91 -23.83
C PRO A 63 3.21 11.72 -23.42
N LEU A 64 2.85 10.62 -22.76
CA LEU A 64 1.50 10.32 -22.31
C LEU A 64 1.17 10.89 -20.91
N THR A 65 2.16 11.24 -20.10
CA THR A 65 1.95 11.76 -18.74
C THR A 65 2.89 12.94 -18.47
N PRO A 66 2.45 14.20 -18.75
CA PRO A 66 3.30 15.39 -18.60
C PRO A 66 3.70 15.71 -17.16
N TYR A 67 3.13 15.01 -16.19
CA TYR A 67 3.39 15.14 -14.77
C TYR A 67 3.91 13.80 -14.22
N ASN A 68 4.91 13.84 -13.34
CA ASN A 68 5.45 12.69 -12.59
C ASN A 68 4.39 12.16 -11.60
N LEU A 69 3.30 11.61 -12.12
CA LEU A 69 2.26 10.95 -11.33
C LEU A 69 2.82 9.62 -10.83
N ALA A 70 2.56 9.33 -9.55
CA ALA A 70 2.89 8.04 -8.97
C ALA A 70 2.23 6.91 -9.77
N TYR A 71 2.92 5.77 -9.86
CA TYR A 71 2.37 4.57 -10.46
C TYR A 71 1.06 4.20 -9.76
N LYS A 72 0.00 3.98 -10.55
CA LYS A 72 -1.30 3.58 -10.02
C LYS A 72 -1.22 2.13 -9.55
N TYR A 73 -1.05 1.94 -8.24
CA TYR A 73 -1.21 0.63 -7.62
C TYR A 73 -2.69 0.30 -7.48
N ASN A 74 -3.05 -0.94 -7.83
CA ASN A 74 -4.39 -1.46 -7.56
C ASN A 74 -4.56 -1.67 -6.06
N PHE A 75 -5.77 -1.40 -5.54
CA PHE A 75 -6.10 -1.63 -4.12
C PHE A 75 -5.93 -3.10 -3.71
N GLU A 76 -6.07 -4.01 -4.68
CA GLU A 76 -5.93 -5.46 -4.51
C GLU A 76 -4.48 -5.97 -4.58
N TYR A 77 -3.51 -5.09 -4.83
CA TYR A 77 -2.08 -5.43 -4.89
C TYR A 77 -1.58 -6.30 -3.71
N PRO A 78 -1.88 -6.00 -2.44
CA PRO A 78 -1.42 -6.84 -1.32
C PRO A 78 -1.99 -8.27 -1.39
N VAL A 79 -3.24 -8.42 -1.85
CA VAL A 79 -3.91 -9.73 -1.96
C VAL A 79 -3.27 -10.55 -3.07
N VAL A 80 -3.11 -9.95 -4.26
CA VAL A 80 -2.51 -10.62 -5.42
C VAL A 80 -1.07 -11.01 -5.14
N PHE A 81 -0.30 -10.13 -4.50
CA PHE A 81 1.09 -10.41 -4.12
C PHE A 81 1.21 -11.64 -3.22
N SER A 82 0.40 -11.71 -2.15
CA SER A 82 0.43 -12.85 -1.24
C SER A 82 0.02 -14.16 -1.91
N LEU A 83 -1.00 -14.15 -2.77
CA LEU A 83 -1.41 -15.35 -3.50
C LEU A 83 -0.28 -15.90 -4.38
N VAL A 84 0.34 -15.03 -5.18
CA VAL A 84 1.44 -15.44 -6.06
C VAL A 84 2.65 -15.90 -5.25
N LEU A 85 3.00 -15.21 -4.17
CA LEU A 85 4.14 -15.56 -3.31
C LEU A 85 3.99 -16.96 -2.73
N TRP A 86 2.83 -17.28 -2.15
CA TRP A 86 2.61 -18.58 -1.53
C TRP A 86 2.51 -19.71 -2.55
N ILE A 87 1.90 -19.47 -3.72
CA ILE A 87 1.84 -20.45 -4.80
C ILE A 87 3.25 -20.78 -5.32
N MET A 88 4.08 -19.75 -5.54
CA MET A 88 5.45 -19.96 -6.04
C MET A 88 6.32 -20.70 -5.02
N ILE A 89 6.19 -20.38 -3.73
CA ILE A 89 6.91 -21.09 -2.66
C ILE A 89 6.45 -22.56 -2.58
N GLY A 90 5.14 -22.81 -2.61
CA GLY A 90 4.60 -24.17 -2.58
C GLY A 90 5.09 -24.99 -3.78
N LEU A 91 5.04 -24.42 -4.98
CA LEU A 91 5.49 -25.07 -6.22
C LEU A 91 7.00 -25.36 -6.18
N ALA A 92 7.81 -24.40 -5.74
CA ALA A 92 9.26 -24.59 -5.62
C ALA A 92 9.61 -25.73 -4.64
N LEU A 93 8.92 -25.80 -3.49
CA LEU A 93 9.12 -26.87 -2.52
C LEU A 93 8.71 -28.23 -3.09
N THR A 94 7.56 -28.33 -3.76
CA THR A 94 7.14 -29.56 -4.43
C THR A 94 8.19 -30.03 -5.44
N LEU A 95 8.72 -29.13 -6.26
CA LEU A 95 9.70 -29.45 -7.28
C LEU A 95 11.01 -30.01 -6.67
N ILE A 96 11.51 -29.37 -5.60
CA ILE A 96 12.70 -29.82 -4.88
C ILE A 96 12.50 -31.22 -4.29
N VAL A 97 11.35 -31.45 -3.65
CA VAL A 97 11.02 -32.76 -3.08
C VAL A 97 10.97 -33.83 -4.17
N THR A 98 10.31 -33.57 -5.29
CA THR A 98 10.26 -34.54 -6.42
C THR A 98 11.65 -34.83 -6.96
N CYS A 99 12.49 -33.82 -7.17
CA CYS A 99 13.87 -34.02 -7.62
C CYS A 99 14.70 -34.85 -6.62
N TYR A 100 14.55 -34.59 -5.32
CA TYR A 100 15.26 -35.33 -4.29
C TYR A 100 14.82 -36.81 -4.24
N ASN A 101 13.52 -37.07 -4.37
CA ASN A 101 12.99 -38.43 -4.43
C ASN A 101 13.51 -39.19 -5.67
N MET A 102 13.57 -38.53 -6.83
CA MET A 102 14.14 -39.14 -8.04
C MET A 102 15.64 -39.39 -7.92
N TRP A 103 16.38 -38.49 -7.26
CA TRP A 103 17.82 -38.66 -7.04
C TRP A 103 18.14 -39.85 -6.14
N ASN A 104 17.32 -40.07 -5.11
CA ASN A 104 17.49 -41.16 -4.14
C ASN A 104 16.64 -42.39 -4.47
N MET A 105 16.17 -42.53 -5.71
CA MET A 105 15.58 -43.78 -6.16
C MET A 105 16.71 -44.79 -6.37
N ASP A 106 16.85 -45.72 -5.44
CA ASP A 106 17.74 -46.86 -5.61
C ASP A 106 17.25 -47.69 -6.80
N PRO A 107 18.07 -47.87 -7.85
CA PRO A 107 17.76 -48.81 -8.90
C PRO A 107 17.82 -50.21 -8.28
N GLU A 108 16.66 -50.82 -8.12
CA GLU A 108 16.44 -52.17 -7.62
C GLU A 108 17.66 -53.10 -7.78
N ASN A 109 18.19 -53.57 -6.65
CA ASN A 109 19.41 -54.40 -6.52
C ASN A 109 19.35 -55.77 -7.23
N ASP A 110 18.26 -56.08 -7.93
CA ASP A 110 18.06 -57.34 -8.65
C ASP A 110 18.50 -57.28 -10.13
N SER A 111 18.97 -56.14 -10.60
CA SER A 111 19.49 -56.02 -11.96
C SER A 111 20.93 -56.59 -12.09
N ILE A 112 21.20 -57.20 -13.25
CA ILE A 112 22.42 -57.92 -13.69
C ILE A 112 23.77 -57.32 -13.22
N ILE A 113 23.81 -56.03 -12.94
CA ILE A 113 24.97 -55.30 -12.40
C ILE A 113 25.42 -55.86 -11.04
N TYR A 114 24.50 -56.25 -10.15
CA TYR A 114 24.86 -56.83 -8.84
C TYR A 114 25.27 -58.31 -8.90
N ARG A 115 24.85 -59.06 -9.94
CA ARG A 115 25.38 -60.41 -10.22
C ARG A 115 26.82 -60.38 -10.71
N MET A 116 27.25 -59.31 -11.39
CA MET A 116 28.64 -59.14 -11.84
C MET A 116 29.57 -58.66 -10.72
N THR A 117 29.07 -57.86 -9.77
CA THR A 117 29.92 -57.31 -8.69
C THR A 117 29.97 -58.18 -7.43
N ASN A 118 29.01 -59.08 -7.23
CA ASN A 118 28.97 -60.00 -6.08
C ASN A 118 29.21 -61.46 -6.51
N GLN A 119 30.18 -61.69 -7.39
CA GLN A 119 30.78 -63.02 -7.55
C GLN A 119 31.61 -63.31 -6.30
N LYS A 120 30.93 -63.91 -5.32
CA LYS A 120 31.51 -64.49 -4.11
C LYS A 120 32.71 -65.37 -4.52
N ILE A 121 33.93 -64.88 -4.25
CA ILE A 121 35.16 -65.70 -4.19
C ILE A 121 35.05 -66.63 -2.99
#